data_AF-A0A3M1GJS0-F1
#
_entry.id   AF-A0A3M1GJS0-F1
#
_cell.length_a   1.000
_cell.length_b   1.000
_cell.length_c   1.000
_cell.angle_alpha   90.00
_cell.angle_beta   90.00
_cell.angle_gamma   90.00
#
_symmetry.space_group_name_H-M   'P 1'
#
loop_
_entity.id
_entity.type
_entity.pdbx_description
1 polymer ?
#
loop_
_entity_poly.entity_id
_entity_poly.type
_entity_poly.pdbx_seq_one_letter_code
_entity_poly.pdbx_strand_id
1 'polypeptide(L)'
;GRVVYVGYAKKEVCYDTTPFVRKELDILGARNALREFPAVIKMIEQNEELFLSLVSRMYPFDQTAAALADWDAEPAKFAKILIEVA
;
A
#
# COMPACT_ATOMS: atom_id res chain seq x y z
N GLY A 1 9.63 10.23 -19.03
CA GLY A 1 9.52 9.08 -18.08
C GLY A 1 8.85 9.57 -16.79
N ARG A 2 8.32 8.73 -15.88
CA ARG A 2 7.51 9.24 -14.75
C ARG A 2 7.99 8.81 -13.37
N VAL A 3 7.89 9.73 -12.40
CA VAL A 3 8.01 9.49 -10.96
C VAL A 3 6.64 9.76 -10.33
N VAL A 4 6.07 8.77 -9.64
CA VAL A 4 4.72 8.86 -9.05
C VAL A 4 4.78 8.71 -7.54
N TYR A 5 4.25 9.70 -6.82
CA TYR A 5 4.11 9.69 -5.37
C TYR A 5 2.84 8.96 -4.96
N VAL A 6 2.99 7.82 -4.27
CA VAL A 6 1.88 7.05 -3.69
C VAL A 6 1.78 7.28 -2.18
N GLY A 7 2.93 7.42 -1.49
CA GLY A 7 3.02 7.69 -0.06
C GLY A 7 3.38 9.14 0.27
N TYR A 8 3.21 9.51 1.53
CA TYR A 8 3.61 10.83 2.05
C TYR A 8 5.04 10.79 2.57
N ALA A 9 5.86 11.75 2.15
CA ALA A 9 7.17 11.96 2.75
C ALA A 9 7.03 12.67 4.10
N LYS A 10 7.78 12.25 5.12
CA LYS A 10 7.80 12.89 6.45
C LYS A 10 8.58 14.21 6.47
N LYS A 11 9.34 14.51 5.41
CA LYS A 11 10.19 15.69 5.26
C LYS A 11 10.09 16.19 3.81
N GLU A 12 10.47 17.44 3.60
CA GLU A 12 10.60 18.00 2.25
C GLU A 12 11.56 17.17 1.40
N VAL A 13 11.22 17.02 0.11
CA VAL A 13 12.03 16.29 -0.86
C VAL A 13 12.64 17.28 -1.84
N CYS A 14 13.98 17.39 -1.81
CA CYS A 14 14.74 18.18 -2.77
C CYS A 14 15.16 17.30 -3.97
N TYR A 15 15.23 17.91 -5.15
CA TYR A 15 15.60 17.22 -6.38
C TYR A 15 16.78 17.91 -7.08
N ASP A 16 17.66 17.10 -7.68
CA ASP A 16 18.47 17.57 -8.80
C ASP A 16 17.56 17.72 -10.02
N THR A 17 17.39 18.95 -10.51
CA THR A 17 16.47 19.26 -11.61
C THR A 17 17.01 18.79 -12.98
N THR A 18 18.30 18.47 -13.07
CA THR A 18 18.98 18.12 -14.33
C THR A 18 18.35 16.93 -15.06
N PRO A 19 18.03 15.80 -14.42
CA PRO A 19 17.40 14.66 -15.11
C PRO A 19 15.99 14.96 -15.60
N PHE A 20 15.23 15.83 -14.91
CA PHE A 20 13.87 16.19 -15.31
C PHE A 20 13.87 16.95 -16.62
N VAL A 21 14.78 17.91 -16.76
CA VAL A 21 14.90 18.69 -18.00
C VAL A 21 15.51 17.85 -19.12
N ARG A 22 16.58 17.10 -18.84
CA ARG A 22 17.31 16.35 -19.90
C ARG A 22 16.57 15.10 -20.40
N LYS A 23 15.74 14.49 -19.56
CA LYS A 23 14.99 13.25 -19.90
C LYS A 23 13.48 13.46 -19.98
N GLU A 24 13.04 14.72 -19.87
CA GLU A 24 11.62 15.10 -19.88
C GLU A 24 10.82 14.20 -18.93
N LEU A 25 11.19 14.24 -17.64
CA LEU A 25 10.54 13.44 -16.62
C LEU A 25 9.33 14.16 -16.02
N ASP A 26 8.22 13.44 -15.90
CA ASP A 26 7.02 13.88 -15.21
C ASP A 26 7.08 13.54 -13.72
N ILE A 27 6.66 14.49 -12.88
CA ILE A 27 6.41 14.26 -11.44
C ILE A 27 4.90 14.29 -11.21
N LEU A 28 4.35 13.20 -10.71
CA LEU A 28 2.91 13.02 -10.50
C LEU A 28 2.60 12.62 -9.05
N GLY A 29 1.41 12.99 -8.59
CA GLY A 29 0.82 12.46 -7.37
C GLY A 29 -0.28 11.45 -7.69
N ALA A 30 -0.39 10.40 -6.89
CA ALA A 30 -1.50 9.47 -6.93
C ALA A 30 -2.15 9.39 -5.54
N ARG A 31 -3.46 9.59 -5.48
CA ARG A 31 -4.23 9.44 -4.26
C ARG A 31 -5.46 8.58 -4.53
N ASN A 32 -5.55 7.46 -3.82
CA ASN A 32 -6.62 6.47 -3.94
C ASN A 32 -6.75 5.92 -5.37
N ALA A 33 -7.86 5.23 -5.63
CA ALA A 33 -8.23 4.69 -6.92
C ALA A 33 -9.52 5.35 -7.40
N LEU A 34 -9.68 5.49 -8.72
CA LEU A 34 -10.89 5.99 -9.35
C LEU A 34 -11.36 4.98 -10.40
N ARG A 35 -12.49 4.33 -10.16
CA ARG A 35 -13.11 3.34 -11.06
C ARG A 35 -12.28 2.07 -11.32
N GLU A 36 -11.39 1.70 -10.41
CA GLU A 36 -10.50 0.51 -10.56
C GLU A 36 -11.06 -0.79 -9.95
N PHE A 37 -12.09 -0.71 -9.09
CA PHE A 37 -12.60 -1.84 -8.34
C PHE A 37 -12.97 -3.06 -9.21
N PRO A 38 -13.70 -2.91 -10.34
CA PRO A 38 -14.05 -4.06 -11.18
C PRO A 38 -12.82 -4.80 -11.74
N ALA A 39 -11.76 -4.09 -12.09
CA ALA A 39 -10.53 -4.68 -12.61
C ALA A 39 -9.78 -5.43 -11.50
N VAL A 40 -9.70 -4.86 -10.30
CA VAL A 40 -9.05 -5.49 -9.15
C VAL A 40 -9.79 -6.74 -8.68
N ILE A 41 -11.13 -6.72 -8.66
CA ILE A 41 -11.94 -7.92 -8.33
C ILE A 41 -11.61 -9.05 -9.31
N LYS A 42 -11.64 -8.79 -10.61
CA LYS A 42 -11.29 -9.79 -11.64
C LYS A 42 -9.87 -10.32 -11.46
N MET A 43 -8.92 -9.47 -11.09
CA MET A 43 -7.55 -9.88 -10.82
C MET A 43 -7.46 -10.83 -9.61
N ILE A 44 -8.24 -10.58 -8.55
CA ILE A 44 -8.29 -11.44 -7.37
C ILE A 44 -8.94 -12.78 -7.69
N GLU A 45 -10.07 -12.79 -8.39
CA GLU A 45 -10.78 -14.01 -8.80
C GLU A 45 -9.90 -14.94 -9.67
N GLN A 46 -8.92 -14.38 -10.38
CA GLN A 46 -7.97 -15.16 -11.19
C GLN A 46 -6.87 -15.84 -10.37
N ASN A 47 -6.58 -15.38 -9.15
CA ASN A 47 -5.53 -15.95 -8.31
C ASN A 47 -5.74 -15.63 -6.82
N GLU A 48 -6.83 -16.15 -6.25
CA GLU A 48 -7.24 -15.84 -4.88
C GLU A 48 -6.17 -16.19 -3.84
N GLU A 49 -5.51 -17.35 -4.01
CA GLU A 49 -4.45 -17.83 -3.12
C GLU A 49 -3.29 -16.81 -3.01
N LEU A 50 -2.87 -16.21 -4.13
CA LEU A 50 -1.83 -15.19 -4.12
C LEU A 50 -2.24 -13.98 -3.26
N PHE A 51 -3.48 -13.52 -3.36
CA PHE A 51 -3.94 -12.36 -2.58
C PHE A 51 -4.14 -12.70 -1.10
N LEU A 52 -4.63 -13.90 -0.80
CA LEU A 52 -4.70 -14.40 0.58
C LEU A 52 -3.31 -14.52 1.21
N SER A 53 -2.28 -14.87 0.43
CA SER A 53 -0.89 -14.96 0.91
C SER A 53 -0.31 -13.61 1.38
N LEU A 54 -0.91 -12.48 0.97
CA LEU A 54 -0.53 -11.15 1.44
C LEU A 54 -0.98 -10.90 2.89
N VAL A 55 -1.98 -11.65 3.37
CA VAL A 55 -2.48 -11.55 4.73
C VAL A 55 -1.49 -12.24 5.67
N SER A 56 -0.62 -11.43 6.29
CA SER A 56 0.36 -11.90 7.26
C SER A 56 -0.26 -12.38 8.58
N ARG A 57 -1.42 -11.85 8.97
CA ARG A 57 -2.07 -12.21 10.24
C ARG A 57 -3.56 -11.87 10.24
N MET A 58 -4.35 -12.67 10.95
CA MET A 58 -5.76 -12.42 11.26
C MET A 58 -5.95 -12.32 12.77
N TYR A 59 -6.76 -11.38 13.23
CA TYR A 59 -7.18 -11.24 14.62
C TYR A 59 -8.72 -11.15 14.70
N PRO A 60 -9.34 -11.69 15.75
CA PRO A 60 -10.75 -11.41 16.03
C PRO A 60 -10.95 -9.92 16.40
N PHE A 61 -12.15 -9.39 16.19
CA PHE A 61 -12.47 -7.98 16.41
C PHE A 61 -12.16 -7.48 17.82
N ASP A 62 -12.41 -8.29 18.85
CA ASP A 62 -12.13 -7.95 20.26
C ASP A 62 -10.62 -7.81 20.56
N GLN A 63 -9.75 -8.32 19.68
CA GLN A 63 -8.29 -8.21 19.78
C GLN A 63 -7.70 -7.12 18.86
N THR A 64 -8.51 -6.22 18.30
CA THR A 64 -8.03 -5.13 17.44
C THR A 64 -6.92 -4.31 18.10
N ALA A 65 -7.03 -4.02 19.41
CA ALA A 65 -6.00 -3.29 20.14
C ALA A 65 -4.66 -4.04 20.17
N ALA A 66 -4.69 -5.35 20.39
CA ALA A 66 -3.50 -6.19 20.38
C ALA A 66 -2.88 -6.26 18.97
N ALA A 67 -3.71 -6.39 17.93
CA ALA A 67 -3.25 -6.38 16.54
C ALA A 67 -2.45 -5.11 16.18
N LEU A 68 -2.92 -3.95 16.64
CA LEU A 68 -2.22 -2.68 16.43
C LEU A 68 -0.94 -2.56 17.27
N ALA A 69 -0.94 -3.07 18.51
CA ALA A 69 0.24 -3.07 19.37
C ALA A 69 1.34 -3.99 18.81
N ASP A 70 0.98 -5.18 18.33
CA ASP A 70 1.92 -6.12 17.69
C ASP A 70 2.52 -5.51 16.42
N TRP A 71 1.70 -4.84 15.61
CA TRP A 71 2.17 -4.13 14.41
C TRP A 71 3.13 -2.99 14.75
N ASP A 72 2.86 -2.17 15.75
CA ASP A 72 3.73 -1.06 16.15
C ASP A 72 5.08 -1.57 16.70
N ALA A 73 5.06 -2.67 17.46
CA ALA A 73 6.25 -3.28 18.01
C ALA A 73 7.19 -3.84 16.93
N GLU A 74 6.64 -4.50 15.90
CA GLU A 74 7.44 -5.13 14.84
C GLU A 74 6.79 -5.00 13.44
N PRO A 75 6.72 -3.78 12.85
CA PRO A 75 5.93 -3.53 11.64
C PRO A 75 6.44 -4.31 10.42
N ALA A 76 7.73 -4.64 10.39
CA ALA A 76 8.34 -5.42 9.30
C ALA A 76 7.83 -6.87 9.21
N LYS A 77 7.21 -7.41 10.27
CA LYS A 77 6.60 -8.75 10.25
C LYS A 77 5.25 -8.79 9.53
N PHE A 78 4.64 -7.63 9.30
CA PHE A 78 3.28 -7.54 8.80
C PHE A 78 3.23 -6.87 7.43
N ALA A 79 2.64 -7.56 6.45
CA ALA A 79 2.29 -6.97 5.16
C ALA A 79 0.84 -6.46 5.17
N LYS A 80 -0.08 -7.29 5.67
CA LYS A 80 -1.49 -6.98 5.86
C LYS A 80 -2.04 -7.73 7.06
N ILE A 81 -2.71 -7.00 7.95
CA ILE A 81 -3.51 -7.58 9.03
C ILE A 81 -4.98 -7.52 8.62
N LEU A 82 -5.71 -8.61 8.81
CA LEU A 82 -7.17 -8.64 8.73
C LEU A 82 -7.77 -8.74 10.13
N ILE A 83 -8.84 -7.98 10.35
CA ILE A 83 -9.66 -8.08 11.56
C ILE A 83 -10.97 -8.76 11.18
N GLU A 84 -11.25 -9.89 11.81
CA GLU A 84 -12.45 -10.67 11.60
C GLU A 84 -13.58 -10.12 12.47
N VAL A 85 -14.61 -9.57 11.81
CA VAL A 85 -15.83 -9.07 12.43
C VAL A 85 -16.89 -10.17 12.25
N ALA A 86 -17.27 -10.80 13.36
CA ALA A 86 -18.34 -11.81 13.38
C ALA A 86 -19.71 -11.20 13.05
#